data_AF-A0A952C9S2-F1
#
_entry.id   AF-A0A952C9S2-F1
#
_cell.length_a   1.000
_cell.length_b   1.000
_cell.length_c   1.000
_cell.angle_alpha   90.00
_cell.angle_beta   90.00
_cell.angle_gamma   90.00
#
_symmetry.space_group_name_H-M   'P 1'
#
loop_
_entity.id
_entity.type
_entity.pdbx_description
1 polymer ?
#
loop_
_entity_poly.entity_id
_entity_poly.type
_entity_poly.pdbx_seq_one_letter_code
_entity_poly.pdbx_strand_id
1 'polypeptide(L)'
;MQRFKINLFIYTVVVFCLITPGIAQQQKYTAPKLSNSDSWTMIMLPDPQTYQRYERNQPLFELMTAWISENIKKLNIQLVICTGDLVQHNEMINPDGVSANQASKQQWAAVAHAFNRLDGKVPYVLAAGNHDYGYNSISVRRSNYNHYFPVDKNFKTQEILREVALNAEEIPTMENAAFEFTSPQGRKFLLLNLEFAPRDTVVAWAKKVAAEEKYKNHTGIVLTHSYLNNKNE
;
A
#
# COMPACT_ATOMS: atom_id res chain seq x y z
N MET A 1 66.60 -0.79 -11.88
CA MET A 1 66.01 -1.42 -10.67
C MET A 1 64.65 -0.86 -10.24
N GLN A 2 64.32 0.42 -10.46
CA GLN A 2 63.09 1.04 -9.96
C GLN A 2 61.80 0.61 -10.70
N ARG A 3 61.87 0.43 -12.03
CA ARG A 3 60.74 -0.06 -12.86
C ARG A 3 60.31 -1.51 -12.54
N PHE A 4 61.25 -2.35 -12.11
CA PHE A 4 60.96 -3.75 -11.74
C PHE A 4 60.20 -3.85 -10.40
N LYS A 5 60.48 -2.95 -9.45
CA LYS A 5 59.79 -2.89 -8.15
C LYS A 5 58.34 -2.37 -8.28
N ILE A 6 58.10 -1.42 -9.21
CA ILE A 6 56.77 -0.87 -9.49
C ILE A 6 55.87 -1.94 -10.13
N ASN A 7 56.39 -2.71 -11.08
CA ASN A 7 55.61 -3.77 -11.72
C ASN A 7 55.28 -4.90 -10.73
N LEU A 8 56.22 -5.30 -9.86
CA LEU A 8 55.96 -6.32 -8.84
C LEU A 8 54.92 -5.88 -7.78
N PHE A 9 54.90 -4.59 -7.43
CA PHE A 9 53.90 -4.01 -6.52
C PHE A 9 52.49 -4.00 -7.14
N ILE A 10 52.39 -3.64 -8.43
CA ILE A 10 51.11 -3.64 -9.17
C ILE A 10 50.55 -5.06 -9.31
N TYR A 11 51.39 -6.06 -9.62
CA TYR A 11 50.95 -7.46 -9.66
C TYR A 11 50.48 -7.97 -8.29
N THR A 12 51.14 -7.57 -7.20
CA THR A 12 50.76 -8.00 -5.83
C THR A 12 49.42 -7.39 -5.39
N VAL A 13 49.13 -6.13 -5.74
CA VAL A 13 47.84 -5.46 -5.42
C VAL A 13 46.69 -6.00 -6.29
N VAL A 14 46.94 -6.29 -7.56
CA VAL A 14 45.93 -6.87 -8.48
C VAL A 14 45.59 -8.31 -8.07
N VAL A 15 46.56 -9.10 -7.64
CA VAL A 15 46.31 -10.45 -7.11
C VAL A 15 45.55 -10.41 -5.78
N PHE A 16 45.80 -9.43 -4.91
CA PHE A 16 45.01 -9.26 -3.67
C PHE A 16 43.55 -8.85 -3.92
N CYS A 17 43.28 -8.08 -4.98
CA CYS A 17 41.91 -7.73 -5.38
C CYS A 17 41.17 -8.87 -6.10
N LEU A 18 41.89 -9.83 -6.69
CA LEU A 18 41.30 -10.97 -7.41
C LEU A 18 41.07 -12.21 -6.54
N ILE A 19 41.62 -12.26 -5.32
CA ILE A 19 41.47 -13.41 -4.38
C ILE A 19 40.45 -13.13 -3.26
N THR A 20 39.79 -11.97 -3.25
CA THR A 20 38.64 -11.70 -2.36
C THR A 20 37.25 -11.72 -3.03
N PRO A 21 36.91 -12.56 -4.04
CA PRO A 21 35.52 -12.78 -4.41
C PRO A 21 34.95 -13.92 -3.55
N GLY A 22 34.74 -13.73 -2.24
CA GLY A 22 34.42 -14.93 -1.44
C GLY A 22 33.83 -14.79 -0.04
N ILE A 23 33.69 -13.61 0.56
CA ILE A 23 33.08 -13.48 1.91
C ILE A 23 32.10 -12.31 2.01
N ALA A 24 31.47 -11.93 0.90
CA ALA A 24 30.09 -11.46 0.98
C ALA A 24 29.22 -12.68 0.64
N GLN A 25 29.12 -13.63 1.58
CA GLN A 25 28.12 -14.67 1.48
C GLN A 25 26.77 -13.95 1.53
N GLN A 26 26.20 -13.68 0.36
CA GLN A 26 24.82 -13.26 0.20
C GLN A 26 24.03 -14.28 1.00
N GLN A 27 23.51 -13.89 2.17
CA GLN A 27 22.71 -14.80 2.98
C GLN A 27 21.66 -15.39 2.04
N LYS A 28 21.65 -16.72 1.90
CA LYS A 28 20.67 -17.40 1.07
C LYS A 28 19.31 -16.93 1.53
N TYR A 29 18.58 -16.27 0.64
CA TYR A 29 17.24 -15.79 0.94
C TYR A 29 16.42 -16.97 1.47
N THR A 30 15.97 -16.85 2.71
CA THR A 30 15.06 -17.80 3.31
C THR A 30 13.69 -17.17 3.27
N ALA A 31 12.78 -17.80 2.52
CA ALA A 31 11.41 -17.31 2.43
C ALA A 31 10.78 -17.26 3.84
N PRO A 32 9.99 -16.21 4.14
CA PRO A 32 9.26 -16.14 5.39
C PRO A 32 8.30 -17.33 5.50
N LYS A 33 8.08 -17.81 6.72
CA LYS A 33 7.10 -18.86 7.02
C LYS A 33 6.37 -18.53 8.30
N LEU A 34 5.12 -18.98 8.40
CA LEU A 34 4.38 -18.92 9.65
C LEU A 34 5.05 -19.83 10.69
N SER A 35 5.12 -19.37 11.92
CA SER A 35 5.55 -20.20 13.06
C SER A 35 4.50 -21.26 13.40
N ASN A 36 3.22 -20.96 13.18
CA ASN A 36 2.10 -21.90 13.25
C ASN A 36 1.42 -21.98 11.87
N SER A 37 1.32 -23.18 11.30
CA SER A 37 0.73 -23.41 9.98
C SER A 37 -0.75 -23.07 9.88
N ASP A 38 -1.46 -23.06 11.01
CA ASP A 38 -2.89 -22.76 11.07
C ASP A 38 -3.17 -21.26 11.16
N SER A 39 -2.13 -20.42 11.28
CA SER A 39 -2.26 -18.96 11.28
C SER A 39 -2.58 -18.41 9.88
N TRP A 40 -3.00 -17.15 9.85
CA TRP A 40 -3.21 -16.38 8.62
C TRP A 40 -2.66 -14.97 8.81
N THR A 41 -2.45 -14.27 7.69
CA THR A 41 -1.81 -12.95 7.70
C THR A 41 -2.71 -11.90 7.06
N MET A 42 -2.76 -10.73 7.69
CA MET A 42 -3.16 -9.46 7.06
C MET A 42 -1.90 -8.63 6.88
N ILE A 43 -1.64 -8.13 5.67
CA ILE A 43 -0.48 -7.25 5.41
C ILE A 43 -0.96 -5.80 5.43
N MET A 44 -0.21 -4.94 6.12
CA MET A 44 -0.45 -3.50 6.13
C MET A 44 0.68 -2.77 5.39
N LEU A 45 0.31 -1.91 4.45
CA LEU A 45 1.21 -1.08 3.66
C LEU A 45 1.01 0.40 4.03
N PRO A 46 1.98 1.04 4.69
CA PRO A 46 1.87 2.46 5.00
C PRO A 46 2.40 3.36 3.87
N ASP A 47 1.66 4.43 3.60
CA ASP A 47 2.11 5.70 3.00
C ASP A 47 3.01 5.58 1.77
N PRO A 48 2.55 5.00 0.65
CA PRO A 48 3.39 4.75 -0.51
C PRO A 48 3.77 6.01 -1.30
N GLN A 49 3.19 7.19 -1.00
CA GLN A 49 3.37 8.45 -1.72
C GLN A 49 4.80 8.81 -2.12
N THR A 50 5.78 8.56 -1.23
CA THR A 50 7.18 8.88 -1.51
C THR A 50 7.82 7.94 -2.53
N TYR A 51 7.31 6.72 -2.68
CA TYR A 51 7.70 5.83 -3.77
C TYR A 51 7.18 6.32 -5.12
N GLN A 52 6.03 7.01 -5.15
CA GLN A 52 5.37 7.37 -6.40
C GLN A 52 5.87 8.67 -7.02
N ARG A 53 6.21 9.66 -6.19
CA ARG A 53 6.62 11.00 -6.64
C ARG A 53 7.96 11.05 -7.37
N TYR A 54 8.77 10.00 -7.25
CA TYR A 54 10.00 9.84 -8.02
C TYR A 54 10.03 8.51 -8.78
N GLU A 55 10.17 8.56 -10.10
CA GLU A 55 10.21 7.37 -10.97
C GLU A 55 11.21 6.30 -10.47
N ARG A 56 12.41 6.73 -10.08
CA ARG A 56 13.47 5.85 -9.56
C ARG A 56 13.06 5.03 -8.33
N ASN A 57 12.06 5.48 -7.56
CA ASN A 57 11.60 4.83 -6.34
C ASN A 57 10.41 3.90 -6.59
N GLN A 58 9.67 4.05 -7.69
CA GLN A 58 8.48 3.26 -8.00
C GLN A 58 8.75 1.74 -7.98
N PRO A 59 9.89 1.23 -8.49
CA PRO A 59 10.21 -0.19 -8.41
C PRO A 59 10.30 -0.75 -6.98
N LEU A 60 10.53 0.09 -5.96
CA LEU A 60 10.58 -0.37 -4.57
C LEU A 60 9.19 -0.79 -4.09
N PHE A 61 8.14 -0.02 -4.42
CA PHE A 61 6.77 -0.38 -4.04
C PHE A 61 6.23 -1.53 -4.89
N GLU A 62 6.65 -1.62 -6.16
CA GLU A 62 6.43 -2.83 -6.97
C GLU A 62 7.08 -4.07 -6.37
N LEU A 63 8.29 -3.95 -5.81
CA LEU A 63 8.96 -5.07 -5.16
C LEU A 63 8.18 -5.52 -3.91
N MET A 64 7.63 -4.59 -3.12
CA MET A 64 6.79 -4.92 -1.96
C MET A 64 5.55 -5.70 -2.37
N THR A 65 4.81 -5.23 -3.38
CA THR A 65 3.61 -5.92 -3.89
C THR A 65 3.94 -7.24 -4.60
N ALA A 66 5.08 -7.33 -5.28
CA ALA A 66 5.60 -8.57 -5.84
C ALA A 66 5.90 -9.60 -4.75
N TRP A 67 6.56 -9.18 -3.66
CA TRP A 67 6.85 -10.02 -2.51
C TRP A 67 5.55 -10.51 -1.86
N ILE A 68 4.55 -9.65 -1.70
CA ILE A 68 3.23 -10.07 -1.21
C ILE A 68 2.67 -11.15 -2.13
N SER A 69 2.61 -10.90 -3.44
CA SER A 69 2.07 -11.86 -4.42
C SER A 69 2.78 -13.21 -4.38
N GLU A 70 4.11 -13.24 -4.20
CA GLU A 70 4.88 -14.49 -4.12
C GLU A 70 4.58 -15.27 -2.84
N ASN A 71 4.21 -14.57 -1.76
CA ASN A 71 4.04 -15.14 -0.43
C ASN A 71 2.58 -15.36 -0.02
N ILE A 72 1.58 -15.03 -0.86
CA ILE A 72 0.14 -15.20 -0.56
C ILE A 72 -0.14 -16.59 0.04
N LYS A 73 0.25 -17.66 -0.66
CA LYS A 73 0.01 -19.04 -0.20
C LYS A 73 0.87 -19.41 1.01
N LYS A 74 2.17 -19.05 1.00
CA LYS A 74 3.15 -19.44 2.04
C LYS A 74 2.83 -18.82 3.40
N LEU A 75 2.33 -17.59 3.41
CA LEU A 75 1.97 -16.84 4.61
C LEU A 75 0.47 -16.82 4.89
N ASN A 76 -0.32 -17.56 4.09
CA ASN A 76 -1.77 -17.59 4.20
C ASN A 76 -2.37 -16.17 4.29
N ILE A 77 -1.97 -15.31 3.34
CA ILE A 77 -2.37 -13.90 3.31
C ILE A 77 -3.83 -13.82 2.86
N GLN A 78 -4.68 -13.28 3.73
CA GLN A 78 -6.13 -13.19 3.48
C GLN A 78 -6.58 -11.80 3.05
N LEU A 79 -5.82 -10.77 3.42
CA LEU A 79 -6.15 -9.38 3.13
C LEU A 79 -4.88 -8.52 3.11
N VAL A 80 -4.85 -7.54 2.21
CA VAL A 80 -3.88 -6.44 2.23
C VAL A 80 -4.62 -5.14 2.52
N ILE A 81 -4.13 -4.33 3.45
CA ILE A 81 -4.67 -3.00 3.72
C ILE A 81 -3.60 -1.94 3.47
N CYS A 82 -4.00 -0.78 2.96
CA CYS A 82 -3.13 0.38 2.81
C CYS A 82 -3.72 1.56 3.56
N THR A 83 -2.90 2.27 4.34
CA THR A 83 -3.35 3.36 5.22
C THR A 83 -3.55 4.69 4.49
N GLY A 84 -3.49 4.70 3.16
CA GLY A 84 -3.64 5.90 2.34
C GLY A 84 -2.32 6.61 2.07
N ASP A 85 -2.42 7.83 1.56
CA ASP A 85 -1.31 8.56 0.93
C ASP A 85 -0.72 7.72 -0.22
N LEU A 86 -1.61 7.30 -1.11
CA LEU A 86 -1.31 6.54 -2.32
C LEU A 86 -0.36 7.30 -3.24
N VAL A 87 -0.56 8.62 -3.35
CA VAL A 87 0.27 9.55 -4.11
C VAL A 87 0.72 10.72 -3.25
N GLN A 88 1.79 11.41 -3.64
CA GLN A 88 2.23 12.62 -2.93
C GLN A 88 1.45 13.86 -3.36
N HIS A 89 1.11 13.92 -4.65
CA HIS A 89 0.44 15.07 -5.24
C HIS A 89 -0.69 14.62 -6.14
N ASN A 90 -1.91 14.72 -5.61
CA ASN A 90 -3.11 14.69 -6.43
C ASN A 90 -3.20 15.98 -7.27
N GLU A 91 -3.75 15.92 -8.49
CA GLU A 91 -3.88 17.04 -9.47
C GLU A 91 -2.61 17.80 -9.92
N MET A 92 -1.39 17.43 -9.48
CA MET A 92 -0.15 18.04 -10.00
C MET A 92 0.01 17.86 -11.52
N ILE A 93 0.00 18.97 -12.26
CA ILE A 93 0.18 18.98 -13.71
C ILE A 93 1.67 18.95 -14.08
N ASN A 94 2.46 19.88 -13.53
CA ASN A 94 3.87 20.04 -13.88
C ASN A 94 4.76 19.78 -12.66
N PRO A 95 5.61 18.72 -12.67
CA PRO A 95 6.58 18.50 -11.61
C PRO A 95 7.71 19.54 -11.68
N ASP A 96 8.21 19.96 -10.52
CA ASP A 96 9.30 20.92 -10.37
C ASP A 96 10.71 20.26 -10.36
N GLY A 97 10.76 18.93 -10.32
CA GLY A 97 11.99 18.15 -10.18
C GLY A 97 12.56 18.10 -8.75
N VAL A 98 12.02 18.91 -7.82
CA VAL A 98 12.44 19.01 -6.43
C VAL A 98 11.48 18.26 -5.51
N SER A 99 10.21 18.64 -5.49
CA SER A 99 9.15 17.98 -4.69
C SER A 99 8.67 16.67 -5.31
N ALA A 100 8.71 16.57 -6.64
CA ALA A 100 8.42 15.38 -7.43
C ALA A 100 9.07 15.50 -8.82
N ASN A 101 9.33 14.36 -9.49
CA ASN A 101 9.66 14.35 -10.93
C ASN A 101 8.57 13.64 -11.77
N GLN A 102 7.41 13.38 -11.17
CA GLN A 102 6.26 12.73 -11.79
C GLN A 102 5.02 13.60 -11.61
N ALA A 103 4.29 13.84 -12.70
CA ALA A 103 2.97 14.46 -12.65
C ALA A 103 1.97 13.53 -11.93
N SER A 104 0.85 14.07 -11.46
CA SER A 104 -0.15 13.34 -10.67
C SER A 104 -0.65 12.08 -11.39
N LYS A 105 -0.95 12.19 -12.69
CA LYS A 105 -1.37 11.06 -13.52
C LYS A 105 -0.36 9.90 -13.49
N GLN A 106 0.93 10.21 -13.46
CA GLN A 106 2.01 9.21 -13.43
C GLN A 106 2.14 8.60 -12.02
N GLN A 107 2.02 9.40 -10.97
CA GLN A 107 2.04 8.89 -9.59
C GLN A 107 0.88 7.90 -9.35
N TRP A 108 -0.33 8.28 -9.76
CA TRP A 108 -1.50 7.42 -9.64
C TRP A 108 -1.39 6.15 -10.50
N ALA A 109 -0.88 6.27 -11.73
CA ALA A 109 -0.63 5.11 -12.58
C ALA A 109 0.41 4.17 -11.98
N ALA A 110 1.46 4.70 -11.34
CA ALA A 110 2.51 3.91 -10.71
C ALA A 110 2.00 3.12 -9.49
N VAL A 111 1.25 3.76 -8.59
CA VAL A 111 0.67 3.05 -7.43
C VAL A 111 -0.35 2.00 -7.89
N ALA A 112 -1.21 2.32 -8.86
CA ALA A 112 -2.15 1.36 -9.44
C ALA A 112 -1.42 0.18 -10.10
N HIS A 113 -0.33 0.45 -10.84
CA HIS A 113 0.51 -0.57 -11.45
C HIS A 113 1.12 -1.53 -10.42
N ALA A 114 1.62 -1.01 -9.29
CA ALA A 114 2.13 -1.85 -8.22
C ALA A 114 1.04 -2.77 -7.65
N PHE A 115 -0.16 -2.24 -7.38
CA PHE A 115 -1.28 -3.04 -6.88
C PHE A 115 -1.85 -4.04 -7.91
N ASN A 116 -1.68 -3.82 -9.22
CA ASN A 116 -2.10 -4.79 -10.26
C ASN A 116 -1.55 -6.21 -10.01
N ARG A 117 -0.40 -6.32 -9.33
CA ARG A 117 0.19 -7.62 -9.00
C ARG A 117 -0.70 -8.47 -8.09
N LEU A 118 -1.59 -7.85 -7.33
CA LEU A 118 -2.50 -8.47 -6.37
C LEU A 118 -3.92 -8.67 -6.92
N ASP A 119 -4.27 -8.00 -8.02
CA ASP A 119 -5.59 -8.11 -8.66
C ASP A 119 -5.91 -9.59 -8.96
N GLY A 120 -7.09 -10.03 -8.49
CA GLY A 120 -7.58 -11.39 -8.64
C GLY A 120 -6.89 -12.46 -7.78
N LYS A 121 -5.90 -12.10 -6.95
CA LYS A 121 -5.14 -13.04 -6.11
C LYS A 121 -5.46 -12.92 -4.63
N VAL A 122 -5.59 -11.70 -4.12
CA VAL A 122 -5.92 -11.39 -2.72
C VAL A 122 -6.73 -10.09 -2.68
N PRO A 123 -7.76 -9.96 -1.83
CA PRO A 123 -8.43 -8.68 -1.68
C PRO A 123 -7.46 -7.65 -1.09
N TYR A 124 -7.62 -6.40 -1.52
CA TYR A 124 -6.99 -5.27 -0.87
C TYR A 124 -7.97 -4.11 -0.64
N VAL A 125 -7.77 -3.38 0.46
CA VAL A 125 -8.55 -2.19 0.81
C VAL A 125 -7.59 -1.03 1.04
N LEU A 126 -7.84 0.11 0.40
CA LEU A 126 -6.96 1.26 0.43
C LEU A 126 -7.72 2.44 1.05
N ALA A 127 -7.26 2.96 2.18
CA ALA A 127 -7.70 4.28 2.62
C ALA A 127 -7.21 5.35 1.64
N ALA A 128 -7.89 6.49 1.64
CA ALA A 128 -7.35 7.71 1.06
C ALA A 128 -6.73 8.56 2.18
N GLY A 129 -5.49 9.00 1.98
CA GLY A 129 -4.77 9.90 2.87
C GLY A 129 -4.92 11.36 2.46
N ASN A 130 -4.30 12.27 3.19
CA ASN A 130 -4.46 13.70 2.93
C ASN A 130 -3.81 14.12 1.60
N HIS A 131 -2.80 13.41 1.11
CA HIS A 131 -2.15 13.70 -0.17
C HIS A 131 -2.90 13.15 -1.39
N ASP A 132 -3.85 12.24 -1.16
CA ASP A 132 -4.71 11.68 -2.20
C ASP A 132 -5.84 12.64 -2.62
N TYR A 133 -6.00 13.75 -1.90
CA TYR A 133 -6.99 14.79 -2.16
C TYR A 133 -6.35 16.09 -2.62
N GLY A 134 -7.07 16.85 -3.45
CA GLY A 134 -6.73 18.22 -3.85
C GLY A 134 -5.37 18.35 -4.53
N TYR A 135 -4.88 19.59 -4.72
CA TYR A 135 -3.54 19.82 -5.28
C TYR A 135 -2.48 19.91 -4.17
N ASN A 136 -2.74 20.73 -3.15
CA ASN A 136 -1.89 20.89 -1.97
C ASN A 136 -2.52 20.16 -0.79
N SER A 137 -2.55 18.82 -0.85
CA SER A 137 -3.29 18.01 0.12
C SER A 137 -4.78 18.42 0.17
N ILE A 138 -5.42 18.35 1.34
CA ILE A 138 -6.88 18.50 1.59
C ILE A 138 -7.46 19.91 1.31
N SER A 139 -6.83 20.69 0.44
CA SER A 139 -7.35 21.93 -0.17
C SER A 139 -8.80 21.78 -0.70
N VAL A 140 -9.12 20.63 -1.30
CA VAL A 140 -10.48 20.20 -1.68
C VAL A 140 -10.57 18.69 -1.56
N ARG A 141 -11.75 18.14 -1.21
CA ARG A 141 -12.00 16.68 -1.10
C ARG A 141 -12.31 16.02 -2.46
N ARG A 142 -11.55 16.36 -3.48
CA ARG A 142 -11.57 15.70 -4.80
C ARG A 142 -10.36 14.79 -4.91
N SER A 143 -10.55 13.57 -5.39
CA SER A 143 -9.48 12.57 -5.56
C SER A 143 -9.61 11.85 -6.89
N ASN A 144 -8.46 11.44 -7.47
CA ASN A 144 -8.45 10.48 -8.59
C ASN A 144 -8.58 9.02 -8.12
N TYR A 145 -8.74 8.75 -6.82
CA TYR A 145 -8.84 7.40 -6.25
C TYR A 145 -9.75 6.48 -7.07
N ASN A 146 -11.00 6.88 -7.31
CA ASN A 146 -11.99 6.02 -7.96
C ASN A 146 -11.70 5.76 -9.45
N HIS A 147 -10.89 6.63 -10.08
CA HIS A 147 -10.44 6.43 -11.46
C HIS A 147 -9.39 5.31 -11.57
N TYR A 148 -8.48 5.24 -10.60
CA TYR A 148 -7.35 4.30 -10.61
C TYR A 148 -7.61 3.01 -9.84
N PHE A 149 -8.53 3.05 -8.88
CA PHE A 149 -8.98 1.92 -8.08
C PHE A 149 -10.51 1.81 -8.13
N PRO A 150 -11.10 1.61 -9.33
CA PRO A 150 -12.52 1.27 -9.41
C PRO A 150 -12.77 -0.12 -8.80
N VAL A 151 -14.00 -0.37 -8.36
CA VAL A 151 -14.34 -1.61 -7.62
C VAL A 151 -14.07 -2.89 -8.41
N ASP A 152 -14.25 -2.85 -9.73
CA ASP A 152 -14.10 -3.99 -10.64
C ASP A 152 -12.64 -4.28 -11.02
N LYS A 153 -11.70 -3.41 -10.60
CA LYS A 153 -10.25 -3.63 -10.78
C LYS A 153 -9.78 -4.93 -10.14
N ASN A 154 -10.26 -5.22 -8.93
CA ASN A 154 -9.93 -6.45 -8.20
C ASN A 154 -11.20 -7.15 -7.75
N PHE A 155 -11.62 -8.16 -8.51
CA PHE A 155 -12.83 -8.93 -8.19
C PHE A 155 -12.78 -9.57 -6.77
N LYS A 156 -11.58 -9.82 -6.21
CA LYS A 156 -11.46 -10.28 -4.82
C LYS A 156 -11.87 -9.23 -3.79
N THR A 157 -11.54 -7.96 -4.02
CA THR A 157 -12.05 -6.86 -3.20
C THR A 157 -13.55 -6.70 -3.38
N GLN A 158 -14.04 -6.81 -4.62
CA GLN A 158 -15.48 -6.73 -4.92
C GLN A 158 -16.30 -7.84 -4.21
N GLU A 159 -15.80 -9.08 -4.16
CA GLU A 159 -16.44 -10.21 -3.47
C GLU A 159 -16.74 -9.91 -1.98
N ILE A 160 -15.88 -9.13 -1.32
CA ILE A 160 -16.00 -8.80 0.10
C ILE A 160 -16.68 -7.46 0.37
N LEU A 161 -16.95 -6.63 -0.65
CA LEU A 161 -17.64 -5.36 -0.49
C LEU A 161 -19.11 -5.56 -0.09
N ARG A 162 -19.63 -4.75 0.83
CA ARG A 162 -21.02 -4.84 1.32
C ARG A 162 -21.79 -3.54 1.18
N GLU A 163 -21.16 -2.41 1.49
CA GLU A 163 -21.80 -1.11 1.43
C GLU A 163 -20.81 -0.02 1.07
N VAL A 164 -21.29 1.05 0.45
CA VAL A 164 -20.51 2.21 0.03
C VAL A 164 -21.27 3.48 0.41
N ALA A 165 -20.58 4.44 1.02
CA ALA A 165 -21.07 5.79 1.24
C ALA A 165 -20.62 6.74 0.13
N LEU A 166 -21.30 7.88 0.03
CA LEU A 166 -20.93 8.93 -0.91
C LEU A 166 -19.69 9.69 -0.43
N ASN A 167 -18.77 9.96 -1.36
CA ASN A 167 -17.63 10.85 -1.12
C ASN A 167 -18.09 12.33 -1.09
N ALA A 168 -17.15 13.27 -1.08
CA ALA A 168 -17.46 14.70 -1.02
C ALA A 168 -18.07 15.26 -2.31
N GLU A 169 -17.98 14.53 -3.42
CA GLU A 169 -18.57 14.87 -4.73
C GLU A 169 -19.88 14.10 -4.97
N GLU A 170 -20.45 13.51 -3.92
CA GLU A 170 -21.71 12.73 -3.97
C GLU A 170 -21.63 11.47 -4.85
N ILE A 171 -20.42 10.94 -5.05
CA ILE A 171 -20.19 9.71 -5.83
C ILE A 171 -19.97 8.55 -4.85
N PRO A 172 -20.60 7.38 -5.07
CA PRO A 172 -20.28 6.18 -4.30
C PRO A 172 -18.87 5.69 -4.67
N THR A 173 -17.94 5.68 -3.72
CA THR A 173 -16.56 5.25 -3.94
C THR A 173 -16.03 4.39 -2.81
N MET A 174 -15.02 3.57 -3.09
CA MET A 174 -14.38 2.76 -2.04
C MET A 174 -13.57 3.58 -1.02
N GLU A 175 -13.49 4.91 -1.17
CA GLU A 175 -12.93 5.82 -0.15
C GLU A 175 -13.73 5.70 1.17
N ASN A 176 -15.03 5.40 1.07
CA ASN A 176 -15.93 5.19 2.20
C ASN A 176 -16.73 3.89 1.98
N ALA A 177 -16.24 2.77 2.49
CA ALA A 177 -16.82 1.45 2.19
C ALA A 177 -16.72 0.46 3.34
N ALA A 178 -17.70 -0.44 3.41
CA ALA A 178 -17.76 -1.53 4.37
C ALA A 178 -17.49 -2.86 3.65
N PHE A 179 -16.58 -3.66 4.21
CA PHE A 179 -16.18 -4.95 3.68
C PHE A 179 -16.36 -6.03 4.74
N GLU A 180 -16.76 -7.23 4.32
CA GLU A 180 -16.97 -8.37 5.20
C GLU A 180 -16.16 -9.57 4.72
N PHE A 181 -15.38 -10.15 5.62
CA PHE A 181 -14.64 -11.39 5.36
C PHE A 181 -14.63 -12.28 6.61
N THR A 182 -14.36 -13.57 6.39
CA THR A 182 -14.22 -14.55 7.46
C THR A 182 -12.81 -15.14 7.41
N SER A 183 -12.10 -15.17 8.53
CA SER A 183 -10.77 -15.77 8.58
C SER A 183 -10.86 -17.29 8.36
N PRO A 184 -9.74 -17.96 8.01
CA PRO A 184 -9.73 -19.42 7.85
C PRO A 184 -10.21 -20.20 9.09
N GLN A 185 -10.13 -19.60 10.28
CA GLN A 185 -10.58 -20.17 11.56
C GLN A 185 -12.04 -19.83 11.89
N GLY A 186 -12.78 -19.20 10.97
CA GLY A 186 -14.21 -18.90 11.14
C GLY A 186 -14.54 -17.59 11.85
N ARG A 187 -13.55 -16.75 12.21
CA ARG A 187 -13.81 -15.43 12.80
C ARG A 187 -14.30 -14.47 11.74
N LYS A 188 -15.45 -13.84 11.96
CA LYS A 188 -16.03 -12.84 11.04
C LYS A 188 -15.48 -11.45 11.34
N PHE A 189 -15.22 -10.70 10.28
CA PHE A 189 -14.71 -9.34 10.35
C PHE A 189 -15.57 -8.38 9.54
N LEU A 190 -15.79 -7.19 10.10
CA LEU A 190 -16.34 -6.03 9.40
C LEU A 190 -15.24 -4.98 9.32
N LEU A 191 -14.74 -4.69 8.12
CA LEU A 191 -13.76 -3.66 7.88
C LEU A 191 -14.46 -2.41 7.31
N LEU A 192 -14.33 -1.29 8.00
CA LEU A 192 -14.81 0.02 7.59
C LEU A 192 -13.63 0.84 7.09
N ASN A 193 -13.58 1.09 5.78
CA ASN A 193 -12.64 2.02 5.16
C ASN A 193 -13.28 3.40 5.13
N LEU A 194 -12.63 4.39 5.74
CA LEU A 194 -13.12 5.74 5.84
C LEU A 194 -12.10 6.70 5.25
N GLU A 195 -12.59 7.72 4.55
CA GLU A 195 -11.80 8.81 3.98
C GLU A 195 -10.88 9.48 5.03
N PHE A 196 -9.86 10.21 4.56
CA PHE A 196 -9.00 11.01 5.43
C PHE A 196 -9.83 11.95 6.30
N ALA A 197 -9.54 11.94 7.61
CA ALA A 197 -10.22 12.76 8.62
C ALA A 197 -11.74 12.73 8.38
N PRO A 198 -12.40 11.58 8.60
CA PRO A 198 -13.74 11.31 8.09
C PRO A 198 -14.74 12.40 8.45
N ARG A 199 -15.56 12.84 7.48
CA ARG A 199 -16.66 13.78 7.73
C ARG A 199 -17.66 13.16 8.71
N ASP A 200 -18.34 14.00 9.50
CA ASP A 200 -19.39 13.56 10.43
C ASP A 200 -20.46 12.70 9.77
N THR A 201 -20.82 13.01 8.52
CA THR A 201 -21.78 12.24 7.73
C THR A 201 -21.29 10.81 7.45
N VAL A 202 -20.00 10.65 7.18
CA VAL A 202 -19.36 9.34 6.97
C VAL A 202 -19.23 8.59 8.28
N VAL A 203 -18.87 9.26 9.38
CA VAL A 203 -18.83 8.64 10.72
C VAL A 203 -20.22 8.16 11.13
N ALA A 204 -21.26 8.97 10.91
CA ALA A 204 -22.64 8.60 11.21
C ALA A 204 -23.10 7.40 10.37
N TRP A 205 -22.76 7.38 9.08
CA TRP A 205 -23.00 6.24 8.21
C TRP A 205 -22.28 4.97 8.72
N ALA A 206 -20.98 5.05 9.00
CA ALA A 206 -20.19 3.92 9.48
C ALA A 206 -20.74 3.33 10.79
N LYS A 207 -21.18 4.20 11.72
CA LYS A 207 -21.86 3.79 12.95
C LYS A 207 -23.18 3.05 12.66
N LYS A 208 -23.96 3.51 11.68
CA LYS A 208 -25.21 2.85 11.27
C LYS A 208 -24.93 1.46 10.69
N VAL A 209 -23.93 1.33 9.80
CA VAL A 209 -23.52 0.04 9.23
C VAL A 209 -23.08 -0.92 10.34
N ALA A 210 -22.17 -0.48 11.21
CA ALA A 210 -21.66 -1.32 12.30
C ALA A 210 -22.75 -1.77 13.29
N ALA A 211 -23.85 -1.01 13.40
CA ALA A 211 -24.98 -1.32 14.28
C ALA A 211 -26.01 -2.29 13.67
N GLU A 212 -25.86 -2.70 12.41
CA GLU A 212 -26.76 -3.69 11.81
C GLU A 212 -26.65 -5.05 12.53
N GLU A 213 -27.79 -5.70 12.79
CA GLU A 213 -27.83 -6.97 13.55
C GLU A 213 -26.96 -8.07 12.90
N LYS A 214 -26.81 -8.06 11.57
CA LYS A 214 -25.98 -9.01 10.83
C LYS A 214 -24.50 -8.94 11.19
N TYR A 215 -24.03 -7.81 11.74
CA TYR A 215 -22.63 -7.58 12.14
C TYR A 215 -22.37 -7.67 13.65
N LYS A 216 -23.40 -7.97 14.46
CA LYS A 216 -23.31 -8.01 15.93
C LYS A 216 -22.20 -8.91 16.49
N ASN A 217 -21.84 -9.97 15.76
CA ASN A 217 -20.81 -10.93 16.17
C ASN A 217 -19.51 -10.80 15.35
N HIS A 218 -19.32 -9.69 14.64
CA HIS A 218 -18.11 -9.44 13.85
C HIS A 218 -17.06 -8.72 14.69
N THR A 219 -15.79 -9.02 14.42
CA THR A 219 -14.69 -8.17 14.86
C THR A 219 -14.60 -6.95 13.94
N GLY A 220 -14.76 -5.76 14.48
CA GLY A 220 -14.64 -4.51 13.72
C GLY A 220 -13.18 -4.13 13.45
N ILE A 221 -12.89 -3.65 12.24
CA ILE A 221 -11.64 -3.00 11.86
C ILE A 221 -12.01 -1.65 11.25
N VAL A 222 -11.42 -0.56 11.73
CA VAL A 222 -11.57 0.76 11.12
C VAL A 222 -10.23 1.13 10.48
N LEU A 223 -10.27 1.40 9.18
CA LEU A 223 -9.12 1.84 8.40
C LEU A 223 -9.38 3.29 7.97
N THR A 224 -8.52 4.20 8.41
CA THR A 224 -8.48 5.59 7.96
C THR A 224 -7.07 6.11 8.13
N HIS A 225 -6.68 7.08 7.31
CA HIS A 225 -5.34 7.68 7.36
C HIS A 225 -5.14 8.54 8.60
N SER A 226 -6.19 9.24 9.06
CA SER A 226 -6.13 10.08 10.25
C SER A 226 -7.49 10.14 10.94
N TYR A 227 -7.46 9.93 12.25
CA TYR A 227 -8.65 9.97 13.12
C TYR A 227 -8.47 10.86 14.35
N LEU A 228 -7.26 11.42 14.57
CA LEU A 228 -6.97 12.36 15.65
C LEU A 228 -6.31 13.60 15.08
N ASN A 229 -6.66 14.76 15.62
CA ASN A 229 -5.97 16.00 15.33
C ASN A 229 -4.65 16.12 16.13
N ASN A 230 -3.92 17.22 15.95
CA ASN A 230 -2.66 17.47 16.66
C ASN A 230 -2.79 17.63 18.19
N LYS A 231 -4.01 17.67 18.73
CA LYS A 231 -4.33 17.68 20.16
C LYS A 231 -4.74 16.30 20.69
N ASN A 232 -4.70 15.26 19.86
CA ASN A 232 -5.21 13.92 20.15
C ASN A 232 -6.72 13.89 20.44
N GLU A 233 -7.47 14.78 19.78
CA GLU A 233 -8.95 14.80 19.78
C GLU A 233 -9.49 14.12 18.52
#